data_AF-A0A656QD27-F1
#
_entry.id   AF-A0A656QD27-F1
#
_cell.length_a   1.000
_cell.length_b   1.000
_cell.length_c   1.000
_cell.angle_alpha   90.00
_cell.angle_beta   90.00
_cell.angle_gamma   90.00
#
_symmetry.space_group_name_H-M   'P 1'
#
loop_
_entity.id
_entity.type
_entity.pdbx_description
1 polymer ?
#
loop_
_entity_poly.entity_id
_entity_poly.type
_entity_poly.pdbx_seq_one_letter_code
_entity_poly.pdbx_strand_id
1 'polypeptide(L)'
;MAIPKIGSAEWVETQIRHYLATGDYDGFFVGWAGEALNITASRATQQLRAALIADTLLRARDFDHPSSMPEPIEPWLRDKLKPMVYGLFSAVEREVVLRTLVGGIVFLTPSNIVQVLTRERWLSTAWKLANIYLESLGATPLRKESARVVGMSQDTTCYVSLTYFRDTDPFADYVVHEAAHVLHNCRRAAIGLAERRNCPNPLDIAFGKRETFAYACEAYSQILLSAPGEAARQAALSRHQEYGLPPDERVDHDEYMAILADAIQARNGWRRIRERCAR
;
A
#
# COMPACT_ATOMS: atom_id res chain seq x y z
N MET A 1 -11.64 -20.42 -33.27
CA MET A 1 -11.14 -19.10 -33.69
C MET A 1 -9.69 -19.25 -34.12
N ALA A 2 -9.29 -18.66 -35.23
CA ALA A 2 -7.88 -18.69 -35.67
C ALA A 2 -7.02 -17.91 -34.68
N ILE A 3 -5.81 -18.40 -34.39
CA ILE A 3 -4.86 -17.70 -33.53
C ILE A 3 -4.34 -16.48 -34.31
N PRO A 4 -4.45 -15.24 -33.78
CA PRO A 4 -3.96 -14.05 -34.45
C PRO A 4 -2.47 -14.17 -34.76
N LYS A 5 -2.04 -13.70 -35.94
CA LYS A 5 -0.63 -13.69 -36.31
C LYS A 5 0.15 -12.81 -35.34
N ILE A 6 1.24 -13.32 -34.76
CA ILE A 6 2.10 -12.56 -33.83
C ILE A 6 2.54 -11.24 -34.47
N GLY A 7 2.48 -10.15 -33.71
CA GLY A 7 2.82 -8.79 -34.15
C GLY A 7 1.75 -8.10 -35.03
N SER A 8 0.64 -8.77 -35.35
CA SER A 8 -0.51 -8.11 -35.99
C SER A 8 -1.28 -7.22 -35.01
N ALA A 9 -2.08 -6.29 -35.53
CA ALA A 9 -2.94 -5.43 -34.71
C ALA A 9 -3.92 -6.23 -33.82
N GLU A 10 -4.51 -7.30 -34.35
CA GLU A 10 -5.42 -8.19 -33.60
C GLU A 10 -4.69 -8.94 -32.46
N TRP A 11 -3.43 -9.32 -32.69
CA TRP A 11 -2.59 -9.92 -31.66
C TRP A 11 -2.27 -8.90 -30.55
N VAL A 12 -1.88 -7.67 -30.91
CA VAL A 12 -1.60 -6.58 -29.95
C VAL A 12 -2.84 -6.28 -29.10
N GLU A 13 -4.02 -6.19 -29.71
CA GLU A 13 -5.28 -5.99 -28.98
C GLU A 13 -5.55 -7.14 -27.99
N THR A 14 -5.18 -8.36 -28.36
CA THR A 14 -5.30 -9.51 -27.45
C THR A 14 -4.32 -9.42 -26.28
N GLN A 15 -3.10 -8.92 -26.50
CA GLN A 15 -2.15 -8.66 -25.41
C GLN A 15 -2.62 -7.54 -24.48
N ILE A 16 -3.18 -6.45 -25.04
CA ILE A 16 -3.78 -5.36 -24.26
C ILE A 16 -4.91 -5.90 -23.38
N ARG A 17 -5.86 -6.65 -23.95
CA ARG A 17 -6.98 -7.23 -23.19
C ARG A 17 -6.50 -8.19 -22.11
N HIS A 18 -5.49 -9.01 -22.40
CA HIS A 18 -4.89 -9.90 -21.41
C HIS A 18 -4.28 -9.10 -20.25
N TYR A 19 -3.46 -8.09 -20.54
CA TYR A 19 -2.86 -7.21 -19.54
C TYR A 19 -3.91 -6.46 -18.72
N LEU A 20 -4.96 -5.92 -19.33
CA LEU A 20 -6.03 -5.25 -18.59
C LEU A 20 -6.76 -6.24 -17.67
N ALA A 21 -6.99 -7.48 -18.09
CA ALA A 21 -7.72 -8.46 -17.27
C ALA A 21 -6.90 -9.04 -16.12
N THR A 22 -5.58 -9.13 -16.26
CA THR A 22 -4.71 -9.91 -15.35
C THR A 22 -3.60 -9.10 -14.69
N GLY A 23 -3.20 -7.98 -15.29
CA GLY A 23 -1.98 -7.25 -14.95
C GLY A 23 -0.70 -7.89 -15.50
N ASP A 24 -0.79 -9.06 -16.13
CA ASP A 24 0.34 -9.80 -16.67
C ASP A 24 0.72 -9.32 -18.06
N TYR A 25 2.02 -9.35 -18.33
CA TYR A 25 2.61 -8.99 -19.62
C TYR A 25 3.94 -9.71 -19.80
N ASP A 26 4.36 -9.92 -21.05
CA ASP A 26 5.69 -10.44 -21.33
C ASP A 26 6.76 -9.36 -21.11
N GLY A 27 7.61 -9.55 -20.10
CA GLY A 27 8.70 -8.64 -19.78
C GLY A 27 9.78 -8.53 -20.85
N PHE A 28 9.87 -9.49 -21.78
CA PHE A 28 10.76 -9.44 -22.95
C PHE A 28 10.08 -8.88 -24.20
N PHE A 29 8.76 -8.67 -24.15
CA PHE A 29 7.94 -8.18 -25.27
C PHE A 29 8.19 -8.97 -26.57
N VAL A 30 8.30 -10.29 -26.47
CA VAL A 30 8.47 -11.19 -27.61
C VAL A 30 7.26 -11.06 -28.54
N GLY A 31 7.53 -10.92 -29.84
CA GLY A 31 6.48 -10.82 -30.85
C GLY A 31 5.91 -9.41 -31.06
N TRP A 32 6.31 -8.43 -30.26
CA TRP A 32 6.02 -7.02 -30.52
C TRP A 32 6.91 -6.49 -31.66
N ALA A 33 6.36 -5.59 -32.48
CA ALA A 33 7.07 -5.05 -33.64
C ALA A 33 8.13 -4.00 -33.22
N GLY A 34 9.35 -4.16 -33.70
CA GLY A 34 10.41 -3.15 -33.58
C GLY A 34 11.78 -3.65 -34.05
N GLU A 35 12.66 -2.68 -34.35
CA GLU A 35 13.99 -2.94 -34.92
C GLU A 35 15.04 -3.28 -33.86
N ALA A 36 14.78 -2.93 -32.59
CA ALA A 36 15.64 -3.22 -31.45
C ALA A 36 14.80 -3.47 -30.18
N LEU A 37 15.32 -4.29 -29.26
CA LEU A 37 14.60 -4.70 -28.05
C LEU A 37 14.19 -3.52 -27.16
N ASN A 38 15.07 -2.54 -26.95
CA ASN A 38 14.79 -1.36 -26.12
C ASN A 38 13.67 -0.48 -26.71
N ILE A 39 13.65 -0.28 -28.02
CA ILE A 39 12.62 0.47 -28.73
C ILE A 39 11.28 -0.27 -28.66
N THR A 40 11.34 -1.59 -28.89
CA THR A 40 10.17 -2.48 -28.82
C THR A 40 9.54 -2.46 -27.44
N ALA A 41 10.33 -2.67 -26.40
CA ALA A 41 9.88 -2.66 -25.01
C ALA A 41 9.30 -1.30 -24.60
N SER A 42 9.94 -0.19 -25.01
CA SER A 42 9.44 1.16 -24.73
C SER A 42 8.08 1.41 -25.38
N ARG A 43 7.92 1.07 -26.66
CA ARG A 43 6.64 1.23 -27.39
C ARG A 43 5.54 0.34 -26.81
N ALA A 44 5.84 -0.93 -26.57
CA ALA A 44 4.89 -1.86 -25.98
C ALA A 44 4.43 -1.39 -24.59
N THR A 45 5.37 -0.96 -23.75
CA THR A 45 5.07 -0.37 -22.43
C THR A 45 4.16 0.85 -22.55
N GLN A 46 4.44 1.76 -23.48
CA GLN A 46 3.60 2.94 -23.71
C GLN A 46 2.18 2.55 -24.17
N GLN A 47 2.04 1.57 -25.06
CA GLN A 47 0.72 1.12 -25.54
C GLN A 47 -0.10 0.47 -24.42
N LEU A 48 0.49 -0.45 -23.66
CA LEU A 48 -0.18 -1.09 -22.52
C LEU A 48 -0.57 -0.05 -21.45
N ARG A 49 0.31 0.91 -21.16
CA ARG A 49 0.05 1.99 -20.21
C ARG A 49 -1.05 2.94 -20.67
N ALA A 50 -1.05 3.33 -21.94
CA ALA A 50 -2.09 4.17 -22.52
C ALA A 50 -3.46 3.48 -22.45
N ALA A 51 -3.51 2.18 -22.77
CA ALA A 51 -4.73 1.38 -22.65
C ALA A 51 -5.23 1.29 -21.20
N LEU A 52 -4.33 1.07 -20.24
CA LEU A 52 -4.68 1.07 -18.80
C LEU A 52 -5.28 2.39 -18.36
N ILE A 53 -4.65 3.51 -18.71
CA ILE A 53 -5.13 4.85 -18.34
C ILE A 53 -6.51 5.09 -18.96
N ALA A 54 -6.67 4.79 -20.25
CA ALA A 54 -7.94 4.97 -20.95
C ALA A 54 -9.09 4.16 -20.32
N ASP A 55 -8.86 2.88 -20.04
CA ASP A 55 -9.86 2.00 -19.43
C ASP A 55 -10.17 2.40 -17.98
N THR A 56 -9.16 2.81 -17.21
CA THR A 56 -9.32 3.33 -15.84
C THR A 56 -10.21 4.57 -15.83
N LEU A 57 -9.94 5.55 -16.71
CA LEU A 57 -10.73 6.77 -16.79
C LEU A 57 -12.15 6.50 -17.31
N LEU A 58 -12.31 5.56 -18.24
CA LEU A 58 -13.61 5.16 -18.73
C LEU A 58 -14.48 4.60 -17.61
N ARG A 59 -13.94 3.70 -16.79
CA ARG A 59 -14.65 3.09 -15.66
C ARG A 59 -14.93 4.06 -14.52
N ALA A 60 -14.05 5.04 -14.30
CA ALA A 60 -14.20 6.04 -13.25
C ALA A 60 -15.17 7.18 -13.62
N ARG A 61 -15.56 7.32 -14.90
CA ARG A 61 -16.26 8.48 -15.45
C ARG A 61 -17.51 8.90 -14.68
N ASP A 62 -18.33 7.93 -14.29
CA ASP A 62 -19.66 8.17 -13.72
C ASP A 62 -19.69 8.11 -12.19
N PHE A 63 -18.53 7.98 -11.55
CA PHE A 63 -18.44 7.87 -10.10
C PHE A 63 -18.15 9.23 -9.48
N ASP A 64 -19.05 9.66 -8.59
CA ASP A 64 -18.86 10.84 -7.77
C ASP A 64 -17.61 10.71 -6.88
N HIS A 65 -17.09 11.86 -6.46
CA HIS A 65 -15.83 11.97 -5.70
C HIS A 65 -16.08 12.43 -4.26
N PRO A 66 -16.71 11.62 -3.39
CA PRO A 66 -17.30 12.12 -2.15
C PRO A 66 -16.31 12.32 -0.98
N SER A 67 -15.00 12.29 -1.19
CA SER A 67 -14.03 12.37 -0.07
C SER A 67 -13.38 13.75 0.00
N SER A 68 -13.82 14.59 0.95
CA SER A 68 -13.01 15.75 1.35
C SER A 68 -11.83 15.26 2.14
N MET A 69 -10.68 15.12 1.49
CA MET A 69 -9.42 14.90 2.19
C MET A 69 -9.15 16.09 3.13
N PRO A 70 -8.49 15.87 4.29
CA PRO A 70 -8.04 16.98 5.12
C PRO A 70 -7.13 17.92 4.32
N GLU A 71 -7.44 19.22 4.34
CA GLU A 71 -6.60 20.26 3.78
C GLU A 71 -6.17 21.24 4.90
N PRO A 72 -4.85 21.45 5.13
CA PRO A 72 -3.70 20.81 4.47
C PRO A 72 -3.49 19.35 4.94
N ILE A 73 -3.09 18.47 4.01
CA ILE A 73 -2.91 17.04 4.30
C ILE A 73 -1.64 16.72 5.10
N GLU A 74 -0.56 17.49 4.89
CA GLU A 74 0.75 17.19 5.50
C GLU A 74 0.74 17.27 7.05
N PRO A 75 0.20 18.32 7.69
CA PRO A 75 0.12 18.35 9.15
C PRO A 75 -0.71 17.20 9.71
N TRP A 76 -1.82 16.85 9.04
CA TRP A 76 -2.67 15.73 9.42
C TRP A 76 -1.91 14.39 9.35
N LEU A 77 -1.18 14.14 8.25
CA LEU A 77 -0.33 12.95 8.12
C LEU A 77 0.77 12.91 9.18
N ARG A 78 1.37 14.07 9.48
CA ARG A 78 2.41 14.18 10.49
C ARG A 78 1.88 13.79 11.86
N ASP A 79 0.73 14.30 12.26
CA ASP A 79 0.11 13.96 13.54
C ASP A 79 -0.31 12.49 13.60
N LYS A 80 -0.80 11.94 12.49
CA LYS A 80 -1.17 10.53 12.35
C LYS A 80 0.01 9.58 12.54
N LEU A 81 1.14 9.84 11.86
CA LEU A 81 2.31 8.95 11.85
C LEU A 81 3.26 9.14 13.04
N LYS A 82 3.22 10.32 13.68
CA LYS A 82 4.13 10.68 14.77
C LYS A 82 4.16 9.68 15.93
N PRO A 83 3.04 9.16 16.47
CA PRO A 83 3.08 8.19 17.57
C PRO A 83 3.91 6.95 17.25
N MET A 84 3.69 6.36 16.07
CA MET A 84 4.44 5.19 15.59
C MET A 84 5.93 5.50 15.46
N VAL A 85 6.27 6.58 14.75
CA VAL A 85 7.68 6.95 14.52
C VAL A 85 8.39 7.25 15.84
N TYR A 86 7.74 7.95 16.77
CA TYR A 86 8.33 8.30 18.06
C TYR A 86 8.51 7.09 18.97
N GLY A 87 7.60 6.11 18.87
CA GLY A 87 7.69 4.85 19.60
C GLY A 87 8.81 3.93 19.10
N LEU A 88 9.12 3.96 17.80
CA LEU A 88 10.05 3.04 17.13
C LEU A 88 11.48 3.57 17.01
N PHE A 89 11.66 4.89 16.85
CA PHE A 89 12.95 5.49 16.52
C PHE A 89 13.53 6.36 17.64
N SER A 90 14.86 6.48 17.62
CA SER A 90 15.60 7.36 18.53
C SER A 90 15.32 8.84 18.25
N ALA A 91 15.57 9.71 19.23
CA ALA A 91 15.33 11.15 19.09
C ALA A 91 16.03 11.76 17.86
N VAL A 92 17.20 11.25 17.50
CA VAL A 92 18.00 11.72 16.36
C VAL A 92 17.42 11.28 15.02
N GLU A 93 16.73 10.13 14.97
CA GLU A 93 16.20 9.55 13.73
C GLU A 93 14.76 10.00 13.43
N ARG A 94 13.96 10.32 14.46
CA ARG A 94 12.51 10.57 14.36
C ARG A 94 12.12 11.57 13.27
N GLU A 95 12.76 12.73 13.21
CA GLU A 95 12.34 13.78 12.27
C GLU A 95 12.62 13.39 10.81
N VAL A 96 13.76 12.74 10.56
CA VAL A 96 14.13 12.31 9.21
C VAL A 96 13.16 11.24 8.71
N VAL A 97 12.83 10.26 9.56
CA VAL A 97 11.89 9.19 9.23
C VAL A 97 10.48 9.76 9.02
N LEU A 98 10.00 10.60 9.95
CA LEU A 98 8.66 11.18 9.87
C LEU A 98 8.50 12.02 8.60
N ARG A 99 9.47 12.87 8.27
CA ARG A 99 9.45 13.65 7.04
C ARG A 99 9.40 12.77 5.79
N THR A 100 10.20 11.71 5.73
CA THR A 100 10.19 10.79 4.58
C THR A 100 8.86 10.06 4.45
N LEU A 101 8.30 9.55 5.55
CA LEU A 101 7.01 8.86 5.49
C LEU A 101 5.88 9.80 5.06
N VAL A 102 5.79 11.00 5.66
CA VAL A 102 4.76 11.99 5.31
C VAL A 102 4.85 12.38 3.83
N GLY A 103 6.04 12.67 3.32
CA GLY A 103 6.23 12.98 1.90
C GLY A 103 6.06 11.78 0.95
N GLY A 104 6.02 10.57 1.49
CA GLY A 104 5.83 9.32 0.74
C GLY A 104 4.37 8.91 0.58
N ILE A 105 3.43 9.46 1.36
CA ILE A 105 2.01 9.11 1.26
C ILE A 105 1.38 9.76 0.03
N VAL A 106 0.77 8.95 -0.83
CA VAL A 106 0.05 9.38 -2.03
C VAL A 106 -1.35 8.78 -2.02
N PHE A 107 -2.35 9.60 -1.70
CA PHE A 107 -3.75 9.18 -1.93
C PHE A 107 -4.03 9.17 -3.44
N LEU A 108 -4.62 8.08 -3.93
CA LEU A 108 -4.97 7.95 -5.35
C LEU A 108 -6.26 8.74 -5.65
N THR A 109 -6.14 9.88 -6.30
CA THR A 109 -7.24 10.80 -6.57
C THR A 109 -7.53 10.92 -8.06
N PRO A 110 -8.72 11.39 -8.45
CA PRO A 110 -9.00 11.76 -9.84
C PRO A 110 -7.99 12.77 -10.40
N SER A 111 -7.49 13.69 -9.56
CA SER A 111 -6.53 14.72 -9.97
C SER A 111 -5.11 14.21 -10.23
N ASN A 112 -4.71 13.07 -9.65
CA ASN A 112 -3.33 12.57 -9.78
C ASN A 112 -3.20 11.20 -10.47
N ILE A 113 -4.29 10.43 -10.62
CA ILE A 113 -4.22 9.04 -11.08
C ILE A 113 -3.52 8.90 -12.44
N VAL A 114 -3.82 9.78 -13.39
CA VAL A 114 -3.17 9.77 -14.72
C VAL A 114 -1.66 9.95 -14.58
N GLN A 115 -1.22 10.89 -13.75
CA GLN A 115 0.19 11.15 -13.51
C GLN A 115 0.88 9.97 -12.82
N VAL A 116 0.23 9.38 -11.81
CA VAL A 116 0.72 8.21 -11.08
C VAL A 116 0.93 7.03 -12.03
N LEU A 117 -0.11 6.65 -12.80
CA LEU A 117 -0.02 5.55 -13.76
C LEU A 117 0.97 5.82 -14.89
N THR A 118 1.11 7.08 -15.31
CA THR A 118 2.07 7.49 -16.35
C THR A 118 3.51 7.32 -15.89
N ARG A 119 3.81 7.63 -14.62
CA ARG A 119 5.17 7.64 -14.06
C ARG A 119 5.60 6.31 -13.46
N GLU A 120 4.65 5.44 -13.12
CA GLU A 120 4.95 4.15 -12.52
C GLU A 120 5.91 3.34 -13.41
N ARG A 121 6.93 2.75 -12.78
CA ARG A 121 7.99 2.03 -13.46
C ARG A 121 7.49 0.68 -13.98
N TRP A 122 6.72 -0.03 -13.16
CA TRP A 122 6.30 -1.40 -13.45
C TRP A 122 4.84 -1.44 -13.91
N LEU A 123 4.57 -2.03 -15.07
CA LEU A 123 3.20 -2.16 -15.58
C LEU A 123 2.30 -2.94 -14.61
N SER A 124 2.84 -3.97 -13.97
CA SER A 124 2.14 -4.73 -12.92
C SER A 124 1.75 -3.85 -11.73
N THR A 125 2.63 -2.96 -11.27
CA THR A 125 2.31 -1.99 -10.21
C THR A 125 1.27 -0.99 -10.70
N ALA A 126 1.43 -0.43 -11.90
CA ALA A 126 0.47 0.51 -12.47
C ALA A 126 -0.95 -0.11 -12.52
N TRP A 127 -1.05 -1.36 -12.96
CA TRP A 127 -2.30 -2.11 -12.98
C TRP A 127 -2.90 -2.29 -11.57
N LYS A 128 -2.09 -2.59 -10.55
CA LYS A 128 -2.56 -2.66 -9.15
C LYS A 128 -3.09 -1.30 -8.68
N LEU A 129 -2.36 -0.21 -8.92
CA LEU A 129 -2.77 1.15 -8.54
C LEU A 129 -4.09 1.57 -9.22
N ALA A 130 -4.29 1.22 -10.48
CA ALA A 130 -5.56 1.45 -11.18
C ALA A 130 -6.73 0.73 -10.48
N ASN A 131 -6.54 -0.53 -10.06
CA ASN A 131 -7.57 -1.26 -9.33
C ASN A 131 -7.85 -0.65 -7.94
N ILE A 132 -6.82 -0.28 -7.17
CA ILE A 132 -6.98 0.38 -5.86
C ILE A 132 -7.81 1.66 -6.04
N TYR A 133 -7.50 2.46 -7.06
CA TYR A 133 -8.24 3.68 -7.39
C TYR A 133 -9.71 3.39 -7.77
N LEU A 134 -9.96 2.47 -8.69
CA LEU A 134 -11.32 2.12 -9.12
C LEU A 134 -12.17 1.61 -7.97
N GLU A 135 -11.62 0.72 -7.14
CA GLU A 135 -12.31 0.20 -5.95
C GLU A 135 -12.59 1.30 -4.93
N SER A 136 -11.69 2.28 -4.80
CA SER A 136 -11.92 3.44 -3.93
C SER A 136 -13.15 4.25 -4.33
N LEU A 137 -13.48 4.27 -5.62
CA LEU A 137 -14.64 4.97 -6.15
C LEU A 137 -15.92 4.13 -6.07
N GLY A 138 -15.82 2.82 -5.82
CA GLY A 138 -16.92 1.87 -6.01
C GLY A 138 -17.13 1.46 -7.47
N ALA A 139 -16.16 1.78 -8.35
CA ALA A 139 -16.18 1.38 -9.75
C ALA A 139 -15.84 -0.10 -9.91
N THR A 140 -16.24 -0.68 -11.05
CA THR A 140 -15.90 -2.07 -11.37
C THR A 140 -14.39 -2.17 -11.62
N PRO A 141 -13.64 -2.96 -10.82
CA PRO A 141 -12.20 -3.11 -11.00
C PRO A 141 -11.88 -3.81 -12.34
N LEU A 142 -10.61 -3.73 -12.74
CA LEU A 142 -10.08 -4.41 -13.93
C LEU A 142 -10.02 -5.93 -13.73
N ARG A 143 -9.68 -6.36 -12.51
CA ARG A 143 -9.61 -7.77 -12.13
C ARG A 143 -10.98 -8.40 -11.97
N LYS A 144 -11.04 -9.72 -12.15
CA LYS A 144 -12.25 -10.53 -11.92
C LYS A 144 -12.43 -10.99 -10.47
N GLU A 145 -11.37 -11.09 -9.68
CA GLU A 145 -11.38 -11.67 -8.33
C GLU A 145 -11.10 -10.64 -7.21
N SER A 146 -11.49 -11.03 -5.99
CA SER A 146 -12.15 -10.18 -5.00
C SER A 146 -11.31 -9.75 -3.78
N ALA A 147 -10.01 -10.05 -3.73
CA ALA A 147 -9.19 -9.59 -2.62
C ALA A 147 -9.01 -8.07 -2.71
N ARG A 148 -9.82 -7.30 -1.98
CA ARG A 148 -9.78 -5.84 -1.97
C ARG A 148 -8.41 -5.37 -1.48
N VAL A 149 -7.72 -4.60 -2.31
CA VAL A 149 -6.44 -3.99 -1.93
C VAL A 149 -6.69 -2.51 -1.67
N VAL A 150 -6.47 -2.08 -0.43
CA VAL A 150 -6.80 -0.72 0.04
C VAL A 150 -5.59 0.20 0.10
N GLY A 151 -4.39 -0.36 -0.01
CA GLY A 151 -3.13 0.35 -0.05
C GLY A 151 -2.03 -0.50 -0.67
N MET A 152 -0.92 0.14 -1.01
CA MET A 152 0.31 -0.53 -1.41
C MET A 152 1.52 0.36 -1.16
N SER A 153 2.59 -0.20 -0.61
CA SER A 153 3.90 0.44 -0.52
C SER A 153 4.84 -0.04 -1.63
N GLN A 154 5.57 0.90 -2.23
CA GLN A 154 6.67 0.65 -3.17
C GLN A 154 7.79 1.63 -2.86
N ASP A 155 8.98 1.09 -2.57
CA ASP A 155 10.09 1.88 -2.03
C ASP A 155 9.59 2.75 -0.87
N THR A 156 9.85 4.07 -0.90
CA THR A 156 9.42 5.00 0.14
C THR A 156 8.02 5.58 -0.09
N THR A 157 7.29 5.12 -1.09
CA THR A 157 5.97 5.64 -1.46
C THR A 157 4.88 4.69 -0.99
N CYS A 158 3.84 5.24 -0.36
CA CYS A 158 2.65 4.52 0.05
C CYS A 158 1.45 5.04 -0.75
N TYR A 159 0.96 4.25 -1.68
CA TYR A 159 -0.26 4.55 -2.41
C TYR A 159 -1.47 4.10 -1.58
N VAL A 160 -2.38 5.02 -1.29
CA VAL A 160 -3.51 4.77 -0.39
C VAL A 160 -4.83 5.06 -1.10
N SER A 161 -5.80 4.17 -0.93
CA SER A 161 -7.16 4.31 -1.44
C SER A 161 -7.91 5.46 -0.76
N LEU A 162 -8.76 6.17 -1.52
CA LEU A 162 -9.72 7.13 -0.96
C LEU A 162 -10.82 6.47 -0.11
N THR A 163 -10.94 5.13 -0.13
CA THR A 163 -11.74 4.40 0.86
C THR A 163 -11.32 4.78 2.28
N TYR A 164 -10.04 5.08 2.53
CA TYR A 164 -9.54 5.44 3.85
C TYR A 164 -10.41 6.49 4.57
N PHE A 165 -10.95 7.47 3.85
CA PHE A 165 -11.77 8.55 4.44
C PHE A 165 -13.25 8.19 4.66
N ARG A 166 -13.69 7.02 4.18
CA ARG A 166 -15.07 6.54 4.26
C ARG A 166 -15.20 5.19 4.96
N ASP A 167 -14.07 4.56 5.30
CA ASP A 167 -14.09 3.29 5.97
C ASP A 167 -14.72 3.43 7.36
N THR A 168 -15.57 2.46 7.69
CA THR A 168 -16.29 2.40 8.96
C THR A 168 -15.64 1.43 9.93
N ASP A 169 -14.66 0.64 9.49
CA ASP A 169 -13.87 -0.20 10.39
C ASP A 169 -13.12 0.70 11.39
N PRO A 170 -13.43 0.62 12.70
CA PRO A 170 -12.83 1.47 13.71
C PRO A 170 -11.36 1.13 13.98
N PHE A 171 -10.84 0.03 13.46
CA PHE A 171 -9.45 -0.41 13.63
C PHE A 171 -8.62 -0.32 12.35
N ALA A 172 -9.25 0.04 11.22
CA ALA A 172 -8.56 0.26 9.96
C ALA A 172 -7.76 1.57 9.93
N ASP A 173 -6.53 1.50 9.46
CA ASP A 173 -5.58 2.60 9.35
C ASP A 173 -4.54 2.30 8.27
N TYR A 174 -4.98 2.34 7.01
CA TYR A 174 -4.12 2.00 5.87
C TYR A 174 -2.89 2.91 5.75
N VAL A 175 -2.99 4.17 6.21
CA VAL A 175 -1.84 5.09 6.21
C VAL A 175 -0.74 4.57 7.13
N VAL A 176 -1.10 4.15 8.34
CA VAL A 176 -0.13 3.57 9.28
C VAL A 176 0.36 2.20 8.79
N HIS A 177 -0.54 1.37 8.24
CA HIS A 177 -0.20 0.07 7.67
C HIS A 177 0.87 0.19 6.58
N GLU A 178 0.61 0.99 5.54
CA GLU A 178 1.55 1.14 4.43
C GLU A 178 2.84 1.83 4.86
N ALA A 179 2.76 2.79 5.77
CA ALA A 179 3.95 3.41 6.34
C ALA A 179 4.81 2.40 7.14
N ALA A 180 4.20 1.44 7.84
CA ALA A 180 4.91 0.38 8.54
C ALA A 180 5.69 -0.51 7.56
N HIS A 181 5.14 -0.77 6.37
CA HIS A 181 5.85 -1.50 5.33
C HIS A 181 7.14 -0.81 4.85
N VAL A 182 7.13 0.52 4.68
CA VAL A 182 8.35 1.28 4.33
C VAL A 182 9.47 1.02 5.35
N LEU A 183 9.13 0.84 6.62
CA LEU A 183 10.10 0.66 7.70
C LEU A 183 10.82 -0.70 7.69
N HIS A 184 10.31 -1.70 6.97
CA HIS A 184 10.95 -3.02 6.85
C HIS A 184 11.20 -3.50 5.41
N ASN A 185 10.67 -2.80 4.40
CA ASN A 185 10.92 -3.10 2.99
C ASN A 185 12.05 -2.25 2.40
N CYS A 186 12.24 -1.02 2.89
CA CYS A 186 13.27 -0.12 2.37
C CYS A 186 14.62 -0.32 3.03
N ARG A 187 15.68 0.14 2.35
CA ARG A 187 16.98 0.34 2.98
C ARG A 187 16.97 1.58 3.86
N ARG A 188 17.78 1.58 4.92
CA ARG A 188 17.98 2.73 5.82
C ARG A 188 18.36 4.00 5.05
N ALA A 189 19.30 3.89 4.12
CA ALA A 189 19.74 5.03 3.31
C ALA A 189 18.62 5.64 2.46
N ALA A 190 17.66 4.82 1.99
CA ALA A 190 16.54 5.30 1.19
C ALA A 190 15.60 6.22 1.98
N ILE A 191 15.55 6.08 3.31
CA ILE A 191 14.79 6.97 4.19
C ILE A 191 15.67 7.99 4.94
N GLY A 192 16.90 8.22 4.47
CA GLY A 192 17.80 9.21 5.03
C GLY A 192 18.49 8.81 6.34
N LEU A 193 18.45 7.53 6.70
CA LEU A 193 19.15 6.99 7.87
C LEU A 193 20.53 6.46 7.49
N ALA A 194 21.51 6.60 8.39
CA ALA A 194 22.81 5.97 8.26
C ALA A 194 22.67 4.43 8.18
N GLU A 195 23.41 3.81 7.26
CA GLU A 195 23.42 2.36 7.11
C GLU A 195 23.98 1.65 8.36
N ARG A 196 23.52 0.42 8.58
CA ARG A 196 24.03 -0.46 9.65
C ARG A 196 24.49 -1.76 9.02
N ARG A 197 25.69 -2.21 9.39
CA ARG A 197 26.37 -3.37 8.77
C ARG A 197 25.51 -4.64 8.75
N ASN A 198 24.70 -4.86 9.79
CA ASN A 198 23.93 -6.10 9.98
C ASN A 198 22.40 -5.91 9.88
N CYS A 199 21.92 -4.71 9.54
CA CYS A 199 20.49 -4.43 9.43
C CYS A 199 20.29 -3.38 8.34
N PRO A 200 20.11 -3.80 7.07
CA PRO A 200 19.99 -2.87 5.95
C PRO A 200 18.66 -2.11 5.99
N ASN A 201 17.65 -2.62 6.70
CA ASN A 201 16.32 -2.01 6.83
C ASN A 201 16.21 -1.08 8.05
N PRO A 202 15.29 -0.10 8.06
CA PRO A 202 15.04 0.77 9.21
C PRO A 202 14.73 -0.01 10.49
N LEU A 203 13.90 -1.05 10.36
CA LEU A 203 13.54 -1.99 11.41
C LEU A 203 13.86 -3.42 10.97
N ASP A 204 14.33 -4.21 11.92
CA ASP A 204 14.56 -5.64 11.76
C ASP A 204 13.26 -6.38 12.08
N ILE A 205 12.52 -6.74 11.04
CA ILE A 205 11.25 -7.47 11.12
C ILE A 205 11.40 -8.77 10.33
N ALA A 206 11.09 -9.89 10.98
CA ALA A 206 11.17 -11.21 10.38
C ALA A 206 10.26 -11.28 9.15
N PHE A 207 10.74 -11.92 8.08
CA PHE A 207 10.05 -11.91 6.78
C PHE A 207 8.59 -12.38 6.88
N GLY A 208 8.34 -13.49 7.60
CA GLY A 208 6.99 -14.02 7.83
C GLY A 208 6.13 -13.22 8.81
N LYS A 209 6.66 -12.16 9.44
CA LYS A 209 5.95 -11.30 10.39
C LYS A 209 5.67 -9.89 9.86
N ARG A 210 6.03 -9.60 8.60
CA ARG A 210 5.93 -8.25 8.02
C ARG A 210 4.49 -7.73 7.96
N GLU A 211 3.55 -8.58 7.54
CA GLU A 211 2.12 -8.24 7.53
C GLU A 211 1.57 -8.15 8.96
N THR A 212 1.90 -9.11 9.81
CA THR A 212 1.53 -9.08 11.25
C THR A 212 1.99 -7.77 11.91
N PHE A 213 3.20 -7.31 11.59
CA PHE A 213 3.74 -6.05 12.09
C PHE A 213 2.95 -4.85 11.58
N ALA A 214 2.62 -4.80 10.29
CA ALA A 214 1.87 -3.70 9.69
C ALA A 214 0.44 -3.62 10.26
N TYR A 215 -0.29 -4.74 10.30
CA TYR A 215 -1.61 -4.83 10.90
C TYR A 215 -1.59 -4.51 12.40
N ALA A 216 -0.59 -4.98 13.15
CA ALA A 216 -0.47 -4.65 14.57
C ALA A 216 -0.23 -3.15 14.78
N CYS A 217 0.58 -2.51 13.94
CA CYS A 217 0.76 -1.05 13.97
C CYS A 217 -0.54 -0.29 13.67
N GLU A 218 -1.29 -0.74 12.66
CA GLU A 218 -2.58 -0.19 12.26
C GLU A 218 -3.62 -0.25 13.39
N ALA A 219 -3.90 -1.44 13.91
CA ALA A 219 -4.90 -1.58 14.97
C ALA A 219 -4.47 -0.89 16.27
N TYR A 220 -3.18 -0.97 16.63
CA TYR A 220 -2.66 -0.28 17.81
C TYR A 220 -2.76 1.25 17.68
N SER A 221 -2.55 1.82 16.49
CA SER A 221 -2.78 3.24 16.19
C SER A 221 -4.21 3.64 16.55
N GLN A 222 -5.19 2.92 16.05
CA GLN A 222 -6.61 3.22 16.25
C GLN A 222 -7.07 2.98 17.70
N ILE A 223 -6.54 1.95 18.36
CA ILE A 223 -6.77 1.70 19.78
C ILE A 223 -6.24 2.88 20.62
N LEU A 224 -5.04 3.38 20.33
CA LEU A 224 -4.48 4.53 21.04
C LEU A 224 -5.29 5.82 20.83
N LEU A 225 -5.82 6.03 19.62
CA LEU A 225 -6.62 7.21 19.27
C LEU A 225 -8.01 7.18 19.94
N SER A 226 -8.66 6.03 19.96
CA SER A 226 -10.06 5.89 20.40
C SER A 226 -10.22 5.57 21.90
N ALA A 227 -9.18 5.05 22.56
CA ALA A 227 -9.28 4.53 23.92
C ALA A 227 -8.25 5.16 24.89
N PRO A 228 -8.68 6.14 25.72
CA PRO A 228 -7.80 6.73 26.72
C PRO A 228 -7.62 5.78 27.92
N GLY A 229 -6.35 5.44 28.20
CA GLY A 229 -5.99 4.61 29.35
C GLY A 229 -6.10 3.09 29.12
N GLU A 230 -5.50 2.33 30.02
CA GLU A 230 -5.31 0.88 29.87
C GLU A 230 -6.62 0.09 29.80
N ALA A 231 -7.56 0.35 30.72
CA ALA A 231 -8.85 -0.35 30.76
C ALA A 231 -9.67 -0.13 29.47
N ALA A 232 -9.69 1.10 28.94
CA ALA A 232 -10.38 1.40 27.70
C ALA A 232 -9.71 0.69 26.50
N ARG A 233 -8.37 0.63 26.47
CA ARG A 233 -7.63 -0.06 25.41
C ARG A 233 -7.87 -1.56 25.44
N GLN A 234 -7.95 -2.17 26.61
CA GLN A 234 -8.29 -3.59 26.74
C GLN A 234 -9.71 -3.89 26.24
N ALA A 235 -10.67 -2.99 26.54
CA ALA A 235 -12.02 -3.09 26.00
C ALA A 235 -12.05 -2.89 24.47
N ALA A 236 -11.24 -1.97 23.93
CA ALA A 236 -11.08 -1.80 22.48
C ALA A 236 -10.48 -3.05 21.81
N LEU A 237 -9.47 -3.68 22.41
CA LEU A 237 -8.91 -4.94 21.91
C LEU A 237 -9.96 -6.05 21.86
N SER A 238 -10.79 -6.17 22.89
CA SER A 238 -11.87 -7.17 22.93
C SER A 238 -12.88 -6.93 21.81
N ARG A 239 -13.25 -5.67 21.55
CA ARG A 239 -14.11 -5.30 20.41
C ARG A 239 -13.46 -5.57 19.06
N HIS A 240 -12.14 -5.40 18.93
CA HIS A 240 -11.42 -5.72 17.69
C HIS A 240 -11.57 -7.20 17.32
N GLN A 241 -11.46 -8.07 18.32
CA GLN A 241 -11.66 -9.51 18.15
C GLN A 241 -13.07 -9.86 17.66
N GLU A 242 -14.09 -9.12 18.10
CA GLU A 242 -15.49 -9.34 17.71
C GLU A 242 -15.85 -8.74 16.35
N TYR A 243 -15.25 -7.59 16.00
CA TYR A 243 -15.58 -6.84 14.78
C TYR A 243 -15.00 -7.50 13.53
N GLY A 244 -13.76 -8.00 13.60
CA GLY A 244 -13.10 -8.67 12.49
C GLY A 244 -11.58 -8.61 12.60
N LEU A 245 -10.95 -9.75 12.33
CA LEU A 245 -9.48 -9.85 12.26
C LEU A 245 -9.00 -9.62 10.83
N PRO A 246 -7.71 -9.26 10.64
CA PRO A 246 -7.15 -9.04 9.32
C PRO A 246 -7.48 -10.20 8.35
N PRO A 247 -8.02 -9.93 7.15
CA PRO A 247 -8.42 -10.97 6.20
C PRO A 247 -7.22 -11.62 5.47
N ASP A 248 -6.00 -11.33 5.89
CA ASP A 248 -4.76 -11.77 5.27
C ASP A 248 -4.29 -13.11 5.86
N GLU A 249 -4.23 -14.15 5.02
CA GLU A 249 -3.80 -15.50 5.40
C GLU A 249 -2.35 -15.57 5.90
N ARG A 250 -1.54 -14.54 5.65
CA ARG A 250 -0.17 -14.43 6.16
C ARG A 250 -0.13 -14.05 7.64
N VAL A 251 -1.27 -13.65 8.22
CA VAL A 251 -1.37 -13.22 9.62
C VAL A 251 -1.95 -14.35 10.47
N ASP A 252 -1.15 -14.86 11.40
CA ASP A 252 -1.65 -15.69 12.49
C ASP A 252 -2.45 -14.81 13.47
N HIS A 253 -3.74 -15.07 13.55
CA HIS A 253 -4.70 -14.27 14.31
C HIS A 253 -4.48 -14.35 15.83
N ASP A 254 -4.11 -15.51 16.36
CA ASP A 254 -3.87 -15.69 17.79
C ASP A 254 -2.60 -14.96 18.22
N GLU A 255 -1.54 -15.08 17.41
CA GLU A 255 -0.30 -14.35 17.63
C GLU A 255 -0.52 -12.84 17.51
N TYR A 256 -1.23 -12.39 16.48
CA TYR A 256 -1.57 -11.00 16.26
C TYR A 256 -2.27 -10.39 17.48
N MET A 257 -3.29 -11.07 18.03
CA MET A 257 -4.00 -10.61 19.21
C MET A 257 -3.12 -10.61 20.46
N ALA A 258 -2.24 -11.60 20.62
CA ALA A 258 -1.28 -11.63 21.71
C ALA A 258 -0.26 -10.47 21.63
N ILE A 259 0.17 -10.09 20.42
CA ILE A 259 1.06 -8.94 20.18
C ILE A 259 0.38 -7.64 20.61
N LEU A 260 -0.89 -7.44 20.23
CA LEU A 260 -1.64 -6.25 20.62
C LEU A 260 -1.88 -6.17 22.13
N ALA A 261 -2.22 -7.28 22.77
CA ALA A 261 -2.37 -7.34 24.23
C ALA A 261 -1.09 -6.92 24.97
N ASP A 262 0.05 -7.49 24.55
CA ASP A 262 1.38 -7.11 25.05
C ASP A 262 1.68 -5.63 24.84
N ALA A 263 1.30 -5.08 23.68
CA ALA A 263 1.55 -3.69 23.32
C ALA A 263 0.75 -2.71 24.18
N ILE A 264 -0.51 -3.03 24.50
CA ILE A 264 -1.40 -2.21 25.32
C ILE A 264 -0.88 -2.08 26.76
N GLN A 265 -0.34 -3.17 27.31
CA GLN A 265 0.23 -3.21 28.67
C GLN A 265 1.62 -2.56 28.75
N ALA A 266 2.33 -2.47 27.63
CA ALA A 266 3.67 -1.92 27.59
C ALA A 266 3.67 -0.38 27.69
N ARG A 267 4.66 0.17 28.40
CA ARG A 267 4.92 1.63 28.40
C ARG A 267 5.19 2.18 27.00
N ASN A 268 5.75 1.36 26.10
CA ASN A 268 5.97 1.67 24.70
C ASN A 268 5.50 0.48 23.85
N GLY A 269 4.19 0.44 23.55
CA GLY A 269 3.59 -0.62 22.74
C GLY A 269 4.18 -0.74 21.32
N TRP A 270 4.54 0.38 20.68
CA TRP A 270 5.17 0.35 19.35
C TRP A 270 6.47 -0.45 19.34
N ARG A 271 7.34 -0.21 20.31
CA ARG A 271 8.58 -0.98 20.49
C ARG A 271 8.29 -2.45 20.79
N ARG A 272 7.25 -2.74 21.58
CA ARG A 272 6.83 -4.11 21.92
C ARG A 272 6.37 -4.88 20.68
N ILE A 273 5.55 -4.26 19.83
CA ILE A 273 5.11 -4.83 18.54
C ILE A 273 6.33 -5.21 17.68
N ARG A 274 7.27 -4.27 17.50
CA ARG A 274 8.51 -4.52 16.77
C ARG A 274 9.30 -5.70 17.35
N GLU A 275 9.49 -5.74 18.67
CA GLU A 275 10.24 -6.82 19.34
C GLU A 275 9.60 -8.19 19.18
N ARG A 276 8.26 -8.27 19.17
CA ARG A 276 7.54 -9.52 18.92
C ARG A 276 7.64 -9.97 17.46
N CYS A 277 7.79 -9.04 16.52
CA CYS A 277 7.88 -9.33 15.08
C CYS A 277 9.31 -9.44 14.54
N ALA A 278 10.34 -9.23 15.37
CA ALA A 278 11.75 -9.26 14.96
C ALA A 278 12.35 -10.68 14.90
N ARG A 279 11.59 -11.71 15.28
CA ARG A 279 12.06 -13.11 15.38
C ARG A 279 11.37 -14.01 14.35
#